data_AF-A0A7Z9WQD1-F1
#
_entry.id   AF-A0A7Z9WQD1-F1
#
_cell.length_a   1.000
_cell.length_b   1.000
_cell.length_c   1.000
_cell.angle_alpha   90.00
_cell.angle_beta   90.00
_cell.angle_gamma   90.00
#
_symmetry.space_group_name_H-M   'P 1'
#
loop_
_entity.id
_entity.type
_entity.pdbx_description
1 polymer ?
#
loop_
_entity_poly.entity_id
_entity_poly.type
_entity_poly.pdbx_seq_one_letter_code
_entity_poly.pdbx_strand_id
1 'polypeptide(L)'
;MDIERRDPIYAASSDGRLYSLDLAGRLRWTFTTGGSIHSRPAIDGRTGVILFGSDDGKVYALDPNGRELFSTLVESPIRSDFVIDGTIEELRLIWIIYWGAEDGNIYLIRTELREGQ
;
A
#
# COMPACT_ATOMS: atom_id res chain seq x y z
N MET A 1 15.98 10.53 -22.58
CA MET A 1 14.52 10.70 -22.71
C MET A 1 13.97 10.67 -21.31
N ASP A 2 13.74 11.84 -20.72
CA ASP A 2 12.97 11.93 -19.48
C ASP A 2 11.53 11.57 -19.83
N ILE A 3 11.11 10.39 -19.43
CA ILE A 3 9.68 10.13 -19.28
C ILE A 3 9.34 10.93 -18.02
N GLU A 4 8.67 12.08 -18.17
CA GLU A 4 8.15 12.82 -17.03
C GLU A 4 7.36 11.85 -16.15
N ARG A 5 7.99 11.39 -15.06
CA ARG A 5 7.33 10.58 -14.04
C ARG A 5 6.38 11.52 -13.33
N ARG A 6 5.18 11.68 -13.88
CA ARG A 6 4.11 12.43 -13.24
C ARG A 6 3.57 11.53 -12.14
N ASP A 7 3.97 11.82 -10.92
CA ASP A 7 3.57 11.03 -9.76
C ASP A 7 2.03 11.05 -9.64
N PRO A 8 1.37 9.88 -9.69
CA PRO A 8 -0.07 9.80 -9.52
C PRO A 8 -0.48 10.18 -8.09
N ILE A 9 -1.68 10.72 -7.97
CA ILE A 9 -2.32 10.92 -6.68
C ILE A 9 -3.08 9.64 -6.33
N TYR A 10 -2.91 9.15 -5.10
CA TYR A 10 -3.68 8.01 -4.59
C TYR A 10 -4.65 8.47 -3.51
N ALA A 11 -5.91 8.07 -3.65
CA ALA A 11 -6.96 8.38 -2.68
C ALA A 11 -7.61 7.08 -2.18
N ALA A 12 -7.47 6.83 -0.87
CA ALA A 12 -8.20 5.79 -0.16
C ALA A 12 -9.57 6.32 0.26
N SER A 13 -10.59 5.45 0.20
CA SER A 13 -11.97 5.83 0.46
C SER A 13 -12.70 4.78 1.30
N SER A 14 -13.65 5.27 2.12
CA SER A 14 -14.52 4.43 2.95
C SER A 14 -15.52 3.61 2.14
N ASP A 15 -15.61 3.80 0.82
CA ASP A 15 -16.37 2.93 -0.09
C ASP A 15 -15.63 1.61 -0.42
N GLY A 16 -14.46 1.38 0.18
CA GLY A 16 -13.64 0.20 -0.06
C GLY A 16 -12.88 0.25 -1.38
N ARG A 17 -12.56 1.46 -1.86
CA ARG A 17 -11.78 1.63 -3.08
C ARG A 17 -10.55 2.49 -2.89
N LEU A 18 -9.47 2.07 -3.54
CA LEU A 18 -8.30 2.90 -3.79
C LEU A 18 -8.37 3.44 -5.22
N TYR A 19 -8.24 4.75 -5.34
CA TYR A 19 -8.27 5.47 -6.61
C TYR A 19 -6.86 5.95 -6.96
N SER A 20 -6.47 5.81 -8.23
CA SER A 20 -5.32 6.51 -8.79
C SER A 20 -5.76 7.58 -9.76
N LEU A 21 -5.28 8.80 -9.56
CA LEU A 21 -5.60 9.98 -10.36
C LEU A 21 -4.32 10.55 -11.00
N ASP A 22 -4.45 11.17 -12.16
CA ASP A 22 -3.41 12.05 -12.68
C ASP A 22 -3.39 13.41 -11.95
N LEU A 23 -2.38 14.25 -12.22
CA LEU A 23 -2.27 15.58 -11.61
C LEU A 23 -3.40 16.55 -12.02
N ALA A 24 -4.19 16.21 -13.04
CA ALA A 24 -5.39 16.94 -13.42
C ALA A 24 -6.66 16.38 -12.75
N GLY A 25 -6.52 15.39 -11.85
CA GLY A 25 -7.62 14.74 -11.15
C GLY A 25 -8.37 13.70 -11.98
N ARG A 26 -7.85 13.29 -13.14
CA ARG A 26 -8.50 12.27 -13.98
C ARG A 26 -8.22 10.88 -13.45
N LEU A 27 -9.26 10.05 -13.39
CA LEU A 27 -9.16 8.67 -12.97
C LEU A 27 -8.28 7.85 -13.93
N ARG A 28 -7.26 7.20 -13.39
CA ARG A 28 -6.39 6.26 -14.09
C ARG A 28 -6.85 4.82 -13.87
N TRP A 29 -7.06 4.44 -12.63
CA TRP A 29 -7.55 3.12 -12.24
C TRP A 29 -8.19 3.13 -10.85
N THR A 30 -8.92 2.07 -10.54
CA THR A 30 -9.48 1.77 -9.21
C THR A 30 -9.16 0.35 -8.79
N PHE A 31 -8.88 0.16 -7.50
CA PHE A 31 -8.80 -1.16 -6.86
C PHE A 31 -9.89 -1.27 -5.80
N THR A 32 -10.56 -2.43 -5.72
CA THR A 32 -11.68 -2.65 -4.77
C THR A 32 -11.29 -3.70 -3.74
N THR A 33 -11.47 -3.38 -2.47
CA THR A 33 -11.28 -4.28 -1.32
C THR A 33 -12.61 -4.84 -0.82
N GLY A 34 -12.55 -5.75 0.16
CA GLY A 34 -13.73 -6.29 0.83
C GLY A 34 -14.30 -5.39 1.93
N GLY A 35 -13.57 -4.35 2.34
CA GLY A 35 -13.94 -3.42 3.41
C GLY A 35 -13.43 -2.00 3.16
N SER A 36 -13.87 -1.05 3.98
CA SER A 36 -13.47 0.35 3.92
C SER A 36 -11.95 0.52 3.96
N ILE A 37 -11.41 1.52 3.26
CA ILE A 37 -10.00 1.88 3.34
C ILE A 37 -9.89 3.19 4.14
N HIS A 38 -9.49 3.07 5.39
CA HIS A 38 -9.26 4.22 6.28
C HIS A 38 -7.79 4.59 6.41
N SER A 39 -6.89 3.72 5.95
CA SER A 39 -5.45 3.95 6.00
C SER A 39 -4.98 4.93 4.91
N ARG A 40 -3.90 5.67 5.21
CA ARG A 40 -3.16 6.41 4.18
C ARG A 40 -2.32 5.42 3.37
N PRO A 41 -2.46 5.37 2.03
CA PRO A 41 -1.58 4.55 1.20
C PRO A 41 -0.14 5.05 1.30
N ALA A 42 0.80 4.14 1.41
CA ALA A 42 2.22 4.46 1.40
C ALA A 42 2.88 3.87 0.17
N ILE A 43 3.82 4.62 -0.39
CA ILE A 43 4.38 4.36 -1.72
C ILE A 43 5.89 4.17 -1.56
N ASP A 44 6.39 3.05 -2.06
CA ASP A 44 7.82 2.83 -2.16
C ASP A 44 8.39 3.72 -3.28
N GLY A 45 9.25 4.69 -2.92
CA GLY A 45 9.79 5.66 -3.88
C GLY A 45 10.65 5.05 -5.00
N ARG A 46 11.15 3.82 -4.82
CA ARG A 46 12.06 3.14 -5.75
C ARG A 46 11.30 2.29 -6.76
N THR A 47 10.33 1.53 -6.29
CA THR A 47 9.53 0.58 -7.09
C THR A 47 8.19 1.15 -7.53
N GLY A 48 7.65 2.11 -6.78
CA GLY A 48 6.28 2.60 -6.93
C GLY A 48 5.21 1.64 -6.39
N VAL A 49 5.59 0.62 -5.62
CA VAL A 49 4.64 -0.28 -4.94
C VAL A 49 3.81 0.53 -3.94
N ILE A 50 2.51 0.28 -3.94
CA ILE A 50 1.53 0.97 -3.10
C ILE A 50 1.04 -0.01 -2.04
N LEU A 51 1.18 0.33 -0.77
CA LEU A 51 0.72 -0.47 0.36
C LEU A 51 -0.39 0.27 1.13
N PHE A 52 -1.45 -0.44 1.48
CA PHE A 52 -2.54 0.10 2.29
C PHE A 52 -3.28 -1.01 3.03
N GLY A 53 -3.89 -0.65 4.16
CA GLY A 53 -4.76 -1.52 4.95
C GLY A 53 -6.24 -1.25 4.70
N SER A 54 -7.05 -2.29 4.81
CA SER A 54 -8.50 -2.27 4.65
C SER A 54 -9.19 -2.92 5.85
N ASP A 55 -10.41 -2.49 6.14
CA ASP A 55 -11.26 -3.01 7.23
C ASP A 55 -11.70 -4.48 7.02
N ASP A 56 -11.43 -5.06 5.85
CA ASP A 56 -11.53 -6.51 5.64
C ASP A 56 -10.41 -7.32 6.30
N GLY A 57 -9.58 -6.65 7.13
CA GLY A 57 -8.51 -7.27 7.89
C GLY A 57 -7.31 -7.63 7.03
N LYS A 58 -7.10 -6.93 5.91
CA LYS A 58 -5.97 -7.19 5.01
C LYS A 58 -5.11 -5.95 4.78
N VAL A 59 -3.81 -6.22 4.60
CA VAL A 59 -2.87 -5.30 3.94
C VAL A 59 -2.70 -5.75 2.50
N TYR A 60 -2.78 -4.79 1.59
CA TYR A 60 -2.63 -4.98 0.14
C TYR A 60 -1.35 -4.32 -0.34
N ALA A 61 -0.66 -4.97 -1.27
CA ALA A 61 0.41 -4.39 -2.07
C ALA A 61 0.00 -4.37 -3.53
N LEU A 62 0.03 -3.20 -4.17
CA LEU A 62 -0.26 -3.06 -5.59
C LEU A 62 0.95 -2.56 -6.37
N ASP A 63 1.03 -2.95 -7.63
CA ASP A 63 1.91 -2.32 -8.61
C ASP A 63 1.40 -0.90 -8.97
N PRO A 64 2.22 -0.07 -9.66
CA PRO A 64 1.80 1.27 -10.09
C PRO A 64 0.59 1.31 -11.04
N ASN A 65 0.19 0.17 -11.60
CA ASN A 65 -0.97 0.02 -12.49
C ASN A 65 -2.23 -0.45 -11.75
N GLY A 66 -2.16 -0.60 -10.43
CA GLY A 66 -3.29 -1.01 -9.58
C GLY A 66 -3.51 -2.52 -9.56
N ARG A 67 -2.52 -3.33 -9.94
CA ARG A 67 -2.60 -4.80 -9.87
C ARG A 67 -2.10 -5.28 -8.52
N GLU A 68 -2.83 -6.18 -7.90
CA GLU A 68 -2.41 -6.83 -6.64
C GLU A 68 -1.14 -7.65 -6.87
N LEU A 69 -0.09 -7.30 -6.13
CA LEU A 69 1.14 -8.08 -6.01
C LEU A 69 0.98 -9.15 -4.92
N PHE A 70 0.42 -8.75 -3.76
CA PHE A 70 0.03 -9.66 -2.69
C PHE A 70 -0.98 -9.01 -1.75
N SER A 71 -1.66 -9.84 -0.96
CA SER A 71 -2.39 -9.43 0.23
C SER A 71 -2.12 -10.38 1.39
N THR A 72 -2.15 -9.88 2.62
CA THR A 72 -2.02 -10.68 3.84
C THR A 72 -3.07 -10.31 4.86
N LEU A 73 -3.60 -11.31 5.57
CA LEU A 73 -4.47 -11.09 6.72
C LEU A 73 -3.66 -10.52 7.87
N VAL A 74 -4.25 -9.56 8.57
CA VAL A 74 -3.77 -9.01 9.85
C VAL A 74 -4.82 -9.30 10.91
N GLU A 75 -4.38 -9.80 12.06
CA GLU A 75 -5.28 -10.34 13.10
C GLU A 75 -6.13 -9.26 13.81
N SER A 76 -5.92 -7.97 13.51
CA SER A 76 -6.64 -6.85 14.11
C SER A 76 -6.88 -5.72 13.09
N PRO A 77 -8.06 -5.05 13.08
CA PRO A 77 -8.40 -4.01 12.12
C PRO A 77 -7.40 -2.83 12.15
N ILE A 78 -7.00 -2.36 10.95
CA ILE A 78 -6.06 -1.25 10.80
C ILE A 78 -6.84 0.08 10.72
N ARG A 79 -6.85 0.85 11.81
CA ARG A 79 -7.52 2.17 11.87
C ARG A 79 -6.59 3.39 11.86
N SER A 80 -5.26 3.21 11.92
CA SER A 80 -4.31 4.31 12.12
C SER A 80 -3.30 4.49 10.98
N ASP A 81 -2.71 5.69 10.93
CA ASP A 81 -1.76 6.14 9.89
C ASP A 81 -0.58 5.18 9.76
N PHE A 82 -0.36 4.72 8.54
CA PHE A 82 0.67 3.74 8.18
C PHE A 82 1.99 4.46 7.82
N VAL A 83 3.13 3.94 8.30
CA VAL A 83 4.47 4.42 7.92
C VAL A 83 5.27 3.25 7.33
N ILE A 84 5.79 3.43 6.12
CA ILE A 84 6.76 2.53 5.50
C ILE A 84 8.15 3.13 5.65
N ASP A 85 9.11 2.29 6.03
CA ASP A 85 10.51 2.50 5.69
C ASP A 85 10.96 1.36 4.76
N GLY A 86 11.44 1.73 3.58
CA GLY A 86 11.93 0.80 2.57
C GLY A 86 13.44 0.65 2.70
N THR A 87 13.90 -0.47 3.24
CA THR A 87 15.34 -0.76 3.41
C THR A 87 15.79 -1.79 2.37
N ILE A 88 17.03 -1.63 1.88
CA ILE A 88 17.70 -2.71 1.14
C ILE A 88 18.61 -3.45 2.10
N GLU A 89 18.41 -4.76 2.19
CA GLU A 89 19.41 -5.68 2.74
C GLU A 89 19.76 -6.70 1.66
N GLU A 90 21.06 -6.96 1.44
CA GLU A 90 21.53 -8.03 0.55
C GLU A 90 20.94 -8.02 -0.87
N LEU A 91 20.76 -6.83 -1.47
CA LEU A 91 20.13 -6.63 -2.79
C LEU A 91 18.64 -7.03 -2.88
N ARG A 92 17.99 -7.30 -1.73
CA ARG A 92 16.55 -7.54 -1.65
C ARG A 92 15.84 -6.29 -1.14
N LEU A 93 14.72 -5.98 -1.77
CA LEU A 93 13.82 -4.94 -1.28
C LEU A 93 13.01 -5.50 -0.13
N ILE A 94 13.19 -4.89 1.04
CA ILE A 94 12.48 -5.24 2.26
C ILE A 94 11.58 -4.06 2.61
N TRP A 95 10.31 -4.36 2.77
CA TRP A 95 9.34 -3.43 3.31
C TRP A 95 9.11 -3.78 4.77
N ILE A 96 9.35 -2.80 5.64
CA ILE A 96 8.92 -2.87 7.02
C ILE A 96 7.65 -2.04 7.14
N ILE A 97 6.59 -2.72 7.57
CA ILE A 97 5.22 -2.25 7.61
C ILE A 97 4.87 -2.08 9.08
N TYR A 98 4.76 -0.83 9.57
CA TYR A 98 4.38 -0.55 10.96
C TYR A 98 2.93 -0.04 11.04
N TRP A 99 2.14 -0.56 11.97
CA TRP A 99 0.81 -0.01 12.27
C TRP A 99 0.50 -0.02 13.77
N GLY A 100 -0.25 0.99 14.21
CA GLY A 100 -0.85 0.99 15.54
C GLY A 100 -2.19 0.26 15.54
N ALA A 101 -2.41 -0.61 16.53
CA ALA A 101 -3.65 -1.35 16.71
C ALA A 101 -4.47 -0.82 17.90
N GLU A 102 -5.75 -1.19 17.94
CA GLU A 102 -6.71 -0.74 18.98
C GLU A 102 -6.33 -1.17 20.40
N ASP A 103 -5.47 -2.17 20.55
CA ASP A 103 -4.97 -2.64 21.84
C ASP A 103 -3.83 -1.78 22.42
N GLY A 104 -3.44 -0.71 21.71
CA GLY A 104 -2.37 0.20 22.10
C GLY A 104 -0.97 -0.28 21.69
N ASN A 105 -0.85 -1.37 20.94
CA ASN A 105 0.42 -1.90 20.48
C ASN A 105 0.79 -1.40 19.07
N ILE A 106 2.10 -1.37 18.79
CA ILE A 106 2.65 -1.17 17.45
C ILE A 106 3.08 -2.54 16.93
N TYR A 107 2.56 -2.93 15.78
CA TYR A 107 2.91 -4.14 15.09
C TYR A 107 3.84 -3.85 13.92
N LEU A 108 4.70 -4.82 13.59
CA LEU A 108 5.57 -4.75 12.43
C LEU A 108 5.51 -6.03 11.62
N ILE A 109 5.44 -5.90 10.30
CA ILE A 109 5.67 -7.00 9.36
C ILE A 109 6.89 -6.65 8.52
N ARG A 110 7.83 -7.60 8.45
CA ARG A 110 8.94 -7.59 7.48
C ARG A 110 8.50 -8.42 6.28
N THR A 111 8.37 -7.80 5.12
CA THR A 111 8.06 -8.49 3.87
C THR A 111 9.10 -8.18 2.80
N GLU A 112 9.37 -9.15 1.93
CA GLU A 112 10.35 -9.05 0.86
C GLU A 112 9.69 -9.45 -0.46
N LEU A 113 10.04 -8.77 -1.56
CA LEU A 113 9.70 -9.28 -2.88
C LEU A 113 10.60 -10.48 -3.17
N ARG A 114 10.00 -11.65 -3.40
CA ARG A 114 10.72 -12.79 -3.95
C ARG A 114 10.51 -12.83 -5.45
N GLU A 115 11.61 -12.76 -6.21
CA GLU A 115 11.54 -13.07 -7.64
C GLU A 115 11.30 -14.58 -7.80
N GLY A 116 10.17 -14.95 -8.41
CA GLY A 116 9.92 -16.26 -9.00
C GLY A 116 8.97 -17.21 -8.25
N GLN A 117 7.78 -17.39 -8.83
CA GLN A 117 7.34 -18.69 -9.38
C GLN A 117 6.78 -18.48 -10.78
#